data_AF-A0A4Q4CU05-F1
#
_entry.id   AF-A0A4Q4CU05-F1
#
_cell.length_a   1.000
_cell.length_b   1.000
_cell.length_c   1.000
_cell.angle_alpha   90.00
_cell.angle_beta   90.00
_cell.angle_gamma   90.00
#
_symmetry.space_group_name_H-M   'P 1'
#
loop_
_entity.id
_entity.type
_entity.pdbx_description
1 polymer ?
#
loop_
_entity_poly.entity_id
_entity_poly.type
_entity_poly.pdbx_seq_one_letter_code
_entity_poly.pdbx_strand_id
1 'polypeptide(L)' 'VLLLPSATDLYFRVADNEAELPFLKDAQLLPIPSIWGHRAGNPQPNPPDAAFIKAAVRELLES' A
#
# COMPACT_ATOMS: atom_id res chain seq x y z
N VAL A 1 11.98 -1.44 -1.05
CA VAL A 1 10.69 -2.18 -1.14
C VAL A 1 9.60 -1.27 -0.61
N LEU A 2 8.47 -1.17 -1.31
CA LEU A 2 7.33 -0.38 -0.88
C LEU A 2 6.15 -1.31 -0.60
N LEU A 3 5.67 -1.32 0.64
CA LEU A 3 4.49 -2.07 1.06
C LEU A 3 3.29 -1.12 1.06
N LEU A 4 2.26 -1.44 0.27
CA LEU A 4 1.04 -0.64 0.07
C LEU A 4 -0.23 -1.43 0.43
N PRO A 5 -0.38 -1.98 1.66
CA PRO A 5 -1.64 -2.61 2.05
C PRO A 5 -2.76 -1.57 2.11
N SER A 6 -4.02 -2.00 1.97
CA SER A 6 -5.14 -1.11 2.27
C SER A 6 -5.30 -0.95 3.77
N ALA A 7 -5.54 0.28 4.25
CA ALA A 7 -5.79 0.57 5.65
C ALA A 7 -7.02 -0.14 6.23
N THR A 8 -7.93 -0.62 5.35
CA THR A 8 -9.16 -1.32 5.72
C THR A 8 -9.22 -2.76 5.20
N ASP A 9 -8.10 -3.34 4.73
CA ASP A 9 -8.06 -4.75 4.33
C ASP A 9 -8.32 -5.66 5.54
N LEU A 10 -9.16 -6.68 5.37
CA LEU A 10 -9.46 -7.70 6.37
C LEU A 10 -8.85 -9.07 6.06
N TYR A 11 -8.32 -9.26 4.84
CA TYR A 11 -7.63 -10.46 4.40
C TYR A 11 -6.12 -10.34 4.64
N PHE A 12 -5.53 -9.21 4.27
CA PHE A 12 -4.09 -8.92 4.41
C PHE A 12 -3.91 -7.59 5.13
N ARG A 13 -3.78 -7.63 6.45
CA ARG A 13 -3.90 -6.41 7.27
C ARG A 13 -2.56 -5.68 7.33
N VAL A 14 -2.63 -4.37 7.59
CA VAL A 14 -1.44 -3.52 7.79
C VAL A 14 -0.49 -4.10 8.85
N ALA A 15 -1.03 -4.65 9.93
CA ALA A 15 -0.25 -5.26 11.01
C ALA A 15 0.64 -6.43 10.56
N ASP A 16 0.23 -7.16 9.52
CA ASP A 16 1.02 -8.25 8.97
C ASP A 16 2.28 -7.68 8.27
N ASN A 17 2.13 -6.59 7.51
CA ASN A 17 3.28 -5.88 6.92
C ASN A 17 4.14 -5.15 7.95
N GLU A 18 3.56 -4.61 9.03
CA GLU A 18 4.33 -4.03 10.14
C GLU A 18 5.23 -5.08 10.80
N ALA A 19 4.74 -6.31 10.96
CA ALA A 19 5.52 -7.42 11.51
C ALA A 19 6.65 -7.88 10.59
N GLU A 20 6.47 -7.77 9.27
CA GLU A 20 7.48 -8.12 8.26
C GLU A 20 8.53 -7.02 8.06
N LEU A 21 8.17 -5.75 8.30
CA LEU A 21 9.00 -4.57 8.01
C LEU A 21 10.43 -4.64 8.60
N PRO A 22 10.66 -5.09 9.85
CA PRO A 22 12.01 -5.17 10.44
C PRO A 22 12.95 -6.14 9.71
N PHE A 23 12.41 -7.07 8.91
CA PHE A 23 13.19 -8.07 8.19
C PHE A 23 13.54 -7.64 6.76
N LEU A 24 13.09 -6.45 6.33
CA LEU A 24 13.37 -5.91 5.01
C LEU A 24 14.45 -4.83 5.10
N LYS A 25 15.52 -5.00 4.30
CA LYS A 25 16.74 -4.17 4.37
C LYS A 25 16.49 -2.68 4.08
N ASP A 26 15.60 -2.38 3.14
CA ASP A 26 15.27 -1.03 2.69
C ASP A 26 13.79 -0.97 2.34
N ALA A 27 12.91 -0.87 3.35
CA ALA A 27 11.47 -0.91 3.15
C ALA A 27 10.71 0.24 3.79
N GLN A 28 9.62 0.62 3.13
CA GLN A 28 8.63 1.59 3.62
C GLN A 28 7.26 0.94 3.64
N LEU A 29 6.51 1.18 4.72
CA LEU A 29 5.10 0.85 4.83
C LEU A 29 4.27 2.12 4.60
N LEU A 30 3.38 2.08 3.62
CA LEU A 30 2.52 3.20 3.25
C LEU A 30 1.08 2.69 3.00
N PRO A 31 0.21 2.63 4.02
CA PRO A 31 -1.15 2.13 3.83
C PRO A 31 -1.97 3.01 2.88
N ILE A 32 -2.72 2.38 1.96
CA ILE A 32 -3.68 3.07 1.09
C ILE A 32 -4.89 3.50 1.94
N PRO A 33 -5.24 4.80 2.02
CA PRO A 33 -6.33 5.30 2.85
C PRO A 33 -7.72 5.04 2.22
N SER A 34 -7.95 3.82 1.77
CA SER A 34 -9.17 3.40 1.09
C SER A 34 -10.14 2.73 2.03
N ILE A 35 -11.45 2.92 1.79
CA ILE A 35 -12.52 2.17 2.48
C ILE A 35 -12.85 0.84 1.78
N TRP A 36 -12.21 0.54 0.65
CA TRP A 36 -12.54 -0.62 -0.20
C TRP A 36 -11.86 -1.91 0.25
N GLY A 37 -11.16 -1.88 1.39
CA GLY A 37 -10.40 -3.00 1.91
C GLY A 37 -9.43 -3.56 0.87
N HIS A 38 -9.42 -4.88 0.74
CA HIS A 38 -8.56 -5.61 -0.20
C HIS A 38 -8.63 -5.09 -1.63
N ARG A 39 -9.80 -4.62 -2.07
CA ARG A 39 -9.98 -4.14 -3.44
C ARG A 39 -9.23 -2.86 -3.77
N ALA A 40 -8.69 -2.14 -2.78
CA ALA A 40 -7.88 -0.95 -3.03
C ALA A 40 -6.61 -1.26 -3.86
N GLY A 41 -6.09 -2.49 -3.78
CA GLY A 41 -4.96 -2.94 -4.60
C GLY A 41 -5.30 -3.15 -6.09
N ASN A 42 -6.58 -3.18 -6.46
CA ASN A 42 -7.05 -3.12 -7.84
C ASN A 42 -7.91 -1.86 -8.04
N PRO A 43 -7.28 -0.68 -8.17
CA PRO A 43 -7.96 0.60 -8.08
C PRO A 43 -8.65 1.02 -9.38
N GLN A 44 -8.83 0.13 -10.37
CA GLN A 44 -9.48 0.46 -11.64
C GLN A 44 -10.85 1.17 -11.49
N PRO A 45 -11.72 0.82 -10.53
CA PRO A 45 -12.97 1.54 -10.29
C PRO A 45 -12.85 2.72 -9.29
N ASN A 46 -11.67 3.00 -8.75
CA ASN A 46 -11.45 4.03 -7.73
C ASN A 46 -10.26 4.95 -8.12
N PRO A 47 -10.53 6.07 -8.83
CA PRO A 47 -9.49 6.99 -9.28
C PRO A 47 -8.63 7.60 -8.17
N PRO A 48 -9.17 7.97 -6.99
CA PRO A 48 -8.36 8.38 -5.84
C PRO A 48 -7.29 7.34 -5.42
N ASP A 49 -7.67 6.07 -5.25
CA ASP A 49 -6.72 5.00 -4.89
C ASP A 49 -5.66 4.82 -5.98
N ALA A 50 -6.08 4.90 -7.25
CA ALA A 50 -5.16 4.80 -8.39
C ALA A 50 -4.14 5.95 -8.40
N ALA A 51 -4.58 7.17 -8.11
CA ALA A 51 -3.70 8.33 -8.02
C ALA A 51 -2.70 8.21 -6.87
N PHE A 52 -3.15 7.75 -5.70
CA PHE A 52 -2.29 7.51 -4.54
C PHE A 52 -1.21 6.47 -4.83
N ILE A 53 -1.58 5.30 -5.35
CA ILE A 53 -0.64 4.24 -5.71
C ILE A 53 0.36 4.73 -6.77
N LYS A 54 -0.12 5.45 -7.80
CA LYS A 54 0.74 5.97 -8.86
C LYS A 54 1.77 6.99 -8.35
N ALA A 55 1.38 7.85 -7.41
CA ALA A 55 2.28 8.81 -6.79
C ALA A 55 3.38 8.09 -5.99
N ALA A 56 2.99 7.17 -5.11
CA ALA A 56 3.92 6.41 -4.27
C ALA A 56 4.92 5.57 -5.11
N VAL A 57 4.46 4.94 -6.20
CA VAL A 57 5.33 4.18 -7.11
C VAL A 57 6.29 5.11 -7.86
N ARG A 58 5.86 6.31 -8.26
CA ARG A 58 6.78 7.28 -8.90
C ARG A 58 7.87 7.74 -7.95
N GLU A 59 7.51 8.08 -6.71
CA GLU A 59 8.47 8.46 -5.68
C GLU A 59 9.52 7.36 -5.45
N LEU A 60 9.09 6.09 -5.39
CA LEU A 60 10.00 4.94 -5.28
C LEU A 60 10.96 4.80 -6.48
N LEU A 61 10.52 5.16 -7.69
CA LEU A 61 11.36 5.05 -8.90
C LEU A 61 12.33 6.22 -9.06
N GLU A 62 12.09 7.32 -8.36
CA GLU A 62 12.93 8.52 -8.37
C GLU A 62 13.96 8.53 -7.21
N SER A 63 13.85 7.59 -6.27
CA SER A 63 14.74 7.45 -5.09
C SER A 63 16.02 6.67 -5.33
#